data_AF-A0A2D7PIK6-F1
#
_entry.id   AF-A0A2D7PIK6-F1
#
_cell.length_a   1.000
_cell.length_b   1.000
_cell.length_c   1.000
_cell.angle_alpha   90.00
_cell.angle_beta   90.00
_cell.angle_gamma   90.00
#
_symmetry.space_group_name_H-M   'P 1'
#
loop_
_entity.id
_entity.type
_entity.pdbx_description
1 polymer ?
#
loop_
_entity_poly.entity_id
_entity_poly.type
_entity_poly.pdbx_seq_one_letter_code
_entity_poly.pdbx_strand_id
1 'polypeptide(L)'
;MDNSRDQLSGCDMIVRHVILWSFICGISAVPSFLWGLEDFSVSAMLLGVIIFAAALSLISMSGRFRNFLERPFLRRTFRAGFVMRLLTSAIVPLGVMVDLWPGLLATNVVQTAYQVIGIQFEESGFLATLLITLLQGFNLNVLVLVVIFLLWLPQRLFLTWQPPSQSQCKSCGYELQTDHLPPGHRCPECGSDKGAGRADSSFIDRISAGRFAFLMTAMVIGVAVLQLTSSVFAGYI
;
A
#
# COMPACT_ATOMS: atom_id res chain seq x y z
N MET A 1 -30.95 -20.98 10.84
CA MET A 1 -29.87 -20.88 11.85
C MET A 1 -28.50 -20.52 11.24
N ASP A 2 -28.39 -20.18 9.95
CA ASP A 2 -27.10 -19.79 9.33
C ASP A 2 -26.71 -18.32 9.52
N ASN A 3 -27.67 -17.42 9.75
CA ASN A 3 -27.41 -15.97 9.77
C ASN A 3 -26.43 -15.52 10.87
N SER A 4 -26.31 -16.27 11.96
CA SER A 4 -25.41 -15.95 13.08
C SER A 4 -23.95 -16.30 12.81
N ARG A 5 -23.66 -17.31 11.96
CA ARG A 5 -22.27 -17.65 11.59
C ARG A 5 -21.70 -16.66 10.60
N ASP A 6 -22.53 -16.18 9.68
CA ASP A 6 -22.13 -15.16 8.70
C ASP A 6 -21.85 -13.81 9.37
N GLN A 7 -22.61 -13.45 10.42
CA GLN A 7 -22.33 -12.24 11.20
C GLN A 7 -21.05 -12.34 12.04
N LEU A 8 -20.77 -13.49 12.68
CA LEU A 8 -19.53 -13.68 13.43
C LEU A 8 -18.31 -13.60 12.50
N SER A 9 -18.39 -14.21 11.31
CA SER A 9 -17.32 -14.15 10.31
C SER A 9 -17.09 -12.72 9.78
N GLY A 10 -18.14 -11.90 9.70
CA GLY A 10 -18.03 -10.50 9.29
C GLY A 10 -17.30 -9.64 10.32
N CYS A 11 -17.67 -9.78 11.61
CA CYS A 11 -17.07 -9.00 12.69
C CYS A 11 -15.56 -9.30 12.84
N ASP A 12 -15.18 -10.57 12.78
CA ASP A 12 -13.77 -10.99 12.84
C ASP A 12 -12.93 -10.41 11.70
N MET A 13 -13.49 -10.35 10.48
CA MET A 13 -12.80 -9.74 9.35
C MET A 13 -12.58 -8.24 9.56
N ILE A 14 -13.58 -7.52 10.09
CA ILE A 14 -13.48 -6.08 10.34
C ILE A 14 -12.41 -5.80 11.40
N VAL A 15 -12.48 -6.48 12.55
CA VAL A 15 -11.53 -6.30 13.66
C VAL A 15 -10.10 -6.59 13.21
N ARG A 16 -9.86 -7.66 12.46
CA ARG A 16 -8.53 -7.98 11.91
C ARG A 16 -8.00 -6.88 10.99
N HIS A 17 -8.85 -6.28 10.15
CA HIS A 17 -8.44 -5.17 9.29
C HIS A 17 -8.09 -3.94 10.11
N VAL A 18 -8.93 -3.55 11.07
CA VAL A 18 -8.68 -2.39 11.94
C VAL A 18 -7.36 -2.53 12.70
N ILE A 19 -7.09 -3.72 13.26
CA ILE A 19 -5.85 -4.01 13.98
C ILE A 19 -4.65 -3.94 13.02
N LEU A 20 -4.74 -4.57 11.85
CA LEU A 20 -3.66 -4.57 10.87
C LEU A 20 -3.32 -3.13 10.40
N TRP A 21 -4.33 -2.32 10.08
CA TRP A 21 -4.14 -0.95 9.63
C TRP A 21 -3.59 -0.05 10.73
N SER A 22 -4.11 -0.18 11.96
CA SER A 22 -3.59 0.53 13.13
C SER A 22 -2.12 0.17 13.38
N PHE A 23 -1.76 -1.11 13.25
CA PHE A 23 -0.39 -1.59 13.43
C PHE A 23 0.56 -1.04 12.37
N ILE A 24 0.16 -1.06 11.09
CA ILE A 24 0.95 -0.50 9.99
C ILE A 24 1.16 1.01 10.20
N CYS A 25 0.10 1.74 10.54
CA CYS A 25 0.19 3.18 10.81
C CYS A 25 1.11 3.45 12.00
N GLY A 26 0.94 2.71 13.10
CA GLY A 26 1.76 2.84 14.31
C GLY A 26 3.24 2.64 14.03
N ILE A 27 3.63 1.53 13.39
CA ILE A 27 5.04 1.28 13.04
C ILE A 27 5.59 2.37 12.12
N SER A 28 4.82 2.78 11.11
CA SER A 28 5.28 3.80 10.17
C SER A 28 5.41 5.18 10.80
N ALA A 29 4.69 5.45 11.90
CA ALA A 29 4.75 6.73 12.59
C ALA A 29 5.97 6.84 13.52
N VAL A 30 6.55 5.73 13.99
CA VAL A 30 7.64 5.73 15.00
C VAL A 30 8.81 6.63 14.61
N PRO A 31 9.40 6.57 13.40
CA PRO A 31 10.56 7.40 13.06
C PRO A 31 10.24 8.89 13.11
N SER A 32 9.06 9.28 12.60
CA SER A 32 8.58 10.66 12.64
C SER A 32 8.25 11.11 14.06
N PHE A 33 7.72 10.20 14.89
CA PHE A 33 7.40 10.48 16.28
C PHE A 33 8.66 10.79 17.07
N LEU A 34 9.69 9.94 16.96
CA LEU A 34 10.96 10.12 17.67
C LEU A 34 11.61 11.47 17.36
N TRP A 35 11.48 11.96 16.13
CA TRP A 35 12.00 13.27 15.74
C TRP A 35 11.12 14.42 16.26
N GLY A 36 9.80 14.27 16.23
CA GLY A 36 8.87 15.32 16.66
C GLY A 36 8.69 15.48 18.18
N LEU A 37 9.23 14.57 19.00
CA LEU A 37 9.08 14.61 20.47
C LEU A 37 9.71 15.85 21.12
N GLU A 38 10.69 16.49 20.48
CA GLU A 38 11.39 17.66 21.03
C GLU A 38 10.60 18.96 20.83
N ASP A 39 9.88 19.08 19.71
CA ASP A 39 9.26 20.35 19.28
C ASP A 39 7.73 20.38 19.43
N PHE A 40 7.07 19.21 19.49
CA PHE A 40 5.61 19.12 19.39
C PHE A 40 4.93 18.47 20.59
N SER A 41 3.65 18.83 20.78
CA SER A 41 2.84 18.25 21.85
C SER A 41 2.50 16.78 21.57
N VAL A 42 3.05 15.88 22.40
CA VAL A 42 2.87 14.42 22.30
C VAL A 42 1.39 14.02 22.24
N SER A 43 0.54 14.68 23.02
CA SER A 43 -0.89 14.41 23.08
C SER A 43 -1.61 14.70 21.75
N ALA A 44 -1.27 15.80 21.08
CA ALA A 44 -1.84 16.15 19.78
C ALA A 44 -1.41 15.16 18.70
N MET A 45 -0.14 14.75 18.71
CA MET A 45 0.39 13.76 17.77
C MET A 45 -0.31 12.40 17.94
N LEU A 46 -0.43 11.92 19.18
CA LEU A 46 -1.13 10.65 19.48
C LEU A 46 -2.59 10.70 19.05
N LEU A 47 -3.30 11.79 19.38
CA LEU A 47 -4.68 11.97 18.97
C LEU A 47 -4.83 12.01 17.45
N GLY A 48 -3.92 12.71 16.76
CA GLY A 48 -3.89 12.77 15.29
C GLY A 48 -3.73 11.40 14.67
N VAL A 49 -2.81 10.57 15.16
CA VAL A 49 -2.60 9.19 14.68
C VAL A 49 -3.85 8.33 14.91
N ILE A 50 -4.50 8.45 16.07
CA ILE A 50 -5.73 7.69 16.39
C ILE A 50 -6.88 8.09 15.46
N ILE A 51 -7.11 9.40 15.29
CA ILE A 51 -8.16 9.92 14.40
C ILE A 51 -7.90 9.46 12.96
N PHE A 52 -6.65 9.53 12.52
CA PHE A 52 -6.27 9.13 11.18
C PHE A 52 -6.44 7.62 10.94
N ALA A 53 -6.01 6.78 11.89
CA ALA A 53 -6.19 5.33 11.82
C ALA A 53 -7.68 4.94 11.81
N ALA A 54 -8.51 5.62 12.61
CA ALA A 54 -9.95 5.45 12.60
C ALA A 54 -10.56 5.85 11.25
N ALA A 55 -10.17 6.99 10.68
CA ALA A 55 -10.63 7.45 9.37
C ALA A 55 -10.26 6.46 8.26
N LEU A 56 -9.01 5.98 8.22
CA LEU A 56 -8.58 4.97 7.26
C LEU A 56 -9.34 3.64 7.42
N SER A 57 -9.63 3.25 8.66
CA SER A 57 -10.43 2.07 8.94
C SER A 57 -11.85 2.21 8.38
N LEU A 58 -12.49 3.37 8.58
CA LEU A 58 -13.82 3.67 8.03
C LEU A 58 -13.82 3.69 6.49
N ILE A 59 -12.80 4.30 5.87
CA ILE A 59 -12.65 4.31 4.41
C ILE A 59 -12.47 2.89 3.88
N SER A 60 -11.68 2.07 4.58
CA SER A 60 -11.45 0.66 4.21
C SER A 60 -12.72 -0.19 4.26
N MET A 61 -13.67 0.15 5.13
CA MET A 61 -14.97 -0.50 5.23
C MET A 61 -15.96 -0.05 4.15
N SER A 62 -15.67 1.02 3.40
CA SER A 62 -16.55 1.51 2.35
C SER A 62 -16.71 0.47 1.23
N GLY A 63 -17.96 0.13 0.88
CA GLY A 63 -18.26 -0.85 -0.16
C GLY A 63 -17.65 -0.50 -1.52
N ARG A 64 -17.50 0.79 -1.83
CA ARG A 64 -16.81 1.23 -3.06
C ARG A 64 -15.33 0.86 -3.05
N PHE A 65 -14.66 1.05 -1.92
CA PHE A 65 -13.26 0.69 -1.75
C PHE A 65 -13.08 -0.83 -1.76
N ARG A 66 -14.01 -1.58 -1.17
CA ARG A 66 -14.04 -3.04 -1.23
C ARG A 66 -14.16 -3.55 -2.67
N ASN A 67 -15.13 -3.04 -3.44
CA ASN A 67 -15.32 -3.42 -4.85
C ASN A 67 -14.09 -3.05 -5.70
N PHE A 68 -13.40 -1.96 -5.35
CA PHE A 68 -12.16 -1.57 -6.00
C PHE A 68 -11.01 -2.55 -5.69
N LEU A 69 -10.88 -2.98 -4.43
CA LEU A 69 -9.88 -3.96 -3.98
C LEU A 69 -10.17 -5.41 -4.39
N GLU A 70 -11.42 -5.75 -4.72
CA GLU A 70 -11.79 -7.10 -5.20
C GLU A 70 -11.10 -7.47 -6.52
N ARG A 71 -10.61 -6.48 -7.28
CA ARG A 71 -9.82 -6.75 -8.48
C ARG A 71 -8.48 -7.37 -8.09
N PRO A 72 -8.16 -8.60 -8.55
CA PRO A 72 -7.00 -9.36 -8.08
C PRO A 72 -5.66 -8.66 -8.36
N PHE A 73 -5.61 -7.83 -9.41
CA PHE A 73 -4.44 -7.01 -9.74
C PHE A 73 -4.18 -5.93 -8.69
N LEU A 74 -5.20 -5.14 -8.37
CA LEU A 74 -5.09 -4.05 -7.40
C LEU A 74 -4.69 -4.60 -6.04
N ARG A 75 -5.31 -5.68 -5.58
CA ARG A 75 -4.97 -6.29 -4.28
C ARG A 75 -3.48 -6.63 -4.15
N ARG A 76 -2.85 -7.11 -5.23
CA ARG A 76 -1.42 -7.46 -5.25
C ARG A 76 -0.55 -6.21 -5.25
N THR A 77 -0.84 -5.23 -6.10
CA THR A 77 -0.06 -3.99 -6.17
C THR A 77 -0.19 -3.19 -4.88
N PHE A 78 -1.37 -3.16 -4.25
CA PHE A 78 -1.57 -2.56 -2.93
C PHE A 78 -0.72 -3.25 -1.87
N ARG A 79 -0.73 -4.59 -1.80
CA ARG A 79 0.13 -5.33 -0.86
C ARG A 79 1.61 -5.02 -1.10
N ALA A 80 2.06 -4.99 -2.35
CA ALA A 80 3.44 -4.65 -2.69
C ALA A 80 3.81 -3.23 -2.24
N GLY A 81 2.95 -2.24 -2.51
CA GLY A 81 3.15 -0.85 -2.08
C GLY A 81 3.26 -0.70 -0.56
N PHE A 82 2.39 -1.38 0.21
CA PHE A 82 2.47 -1.36 1.68
C PHE A 82 3.70 -2.07 2.24
N VAL A 83 4.07 -3.22 1.68
CA VAL A 83 5.29 -3.92 2.07
C VAL A 83 6.51 -3.05 1.78
N MET A 84 6.57 -2.43 0.59
CA MET A 84 7.64 -1.50 0.26
C MET A 84 7.71 -0.34 1.24
N ARG A 85 6.56 0.26 1.60
CA ARG A 85 6.51 1.32 2.62
C ARG A 85 7.09 0.85 3.96
N LEU A 86 6.66 -0.30 4.46
CA LEU A 86 7.18 -0.86 5.72
C LEU A 86 8.69 -1.13 5.66
N LEU A 87 9.18 -1.65 4.54
CA LEU A 87 10.61 -1.88 4.32
C LEU A 87 11.39 -0.56 4.29
N THR A 88 10.87 0.47 3.61
CA THR A 88 11.50 1.79 3.57
C THR A 88 11.54 2.43 4.96
N SER A 89 10.46 2.33 5.75
CA SER A 89 10.42 2.83 7.13
C SER A 89 11.39 2.07 8.05
N ALA A 90 11.71 0.81 7.76
CA ALA A 90 12.68 0.03 8.52
C ALA A 90 14.14 0.43 8.23
N ILE A 91 14.42 1.02 7.07
CA ILE A 91 15.76 1.47 6.69
C ILE A 91 15.94 2.93 7.13
N VAL A 92 16.42 3.14 8.35
CA VAL A 92 16.87 4.44 8.86
C VAL A 92 18.25 4.70 8.22
N PRO A 93 18.39 5.57 7.19
CA PRO A 93 17.83 6.94 7.14
C PRO A 93 16.79 7.20 6.04
N LEU A 94 16.53 6.25 5.14
CA LEU A 94 15.62 6.42 4.01
C LEU A 94 14.19 6.70 4.46
N GLY A 95 13.71 6.02 5.50
CA GLY A 95 12.37 6.25 6.06
C GLY A 95 12.18 7.70 6.50
N VAL A 96 13.17 8.27 7.20
CA VAL A 96 13.13 9.67 7.66
C VAL A 96 13.10 10.64 6.49
N MET A 97 13.93 10.44 5.46
CA MET A 97 13.95 11.29 4.26
C MET A 97 12.61 11.27 3.51
N VAL A 98 12.00 10.09 3.39
CA VAL A 98 10.70 9.94 2.72
C VAL A 98 9.57 10.58 3.51
N ASP A 99 9.61 10.49 4.84
CA ASP A 99 8.57 11.05 5.71
C ASP A 99 8.73 12.57 5.96
N LEU A 100 9.96 13.10 5.83
CA LEU A 100 10.26 14.52 6.01
C LEU A 100 9.57 15.38 4.94
N TRP A 101 9.49 14.89 3.70
CA TRP A 101 8.87 15.65 2.60
C TRP A 101 7.36 15.91 2.81
N PRO A 102 6.52 14.89 3.09
CA PRO A 102 5.13 15.10 3.51
C PRO A 102 4.98 15.99 4.74
N GLY A 103 5.92 15.89 5.69
CA GLY A 103 5.95 16.72 6.90
C GLY A 103 6.15 18.20 6.58
N LEU A 104 7.18 18.54 5.80
CA LEU A 104 7.45 19.91 5.34
C LEU A 104 6.29 20.48 4.51
N LEU A 105 5.69 19.67 3.65
CA LEU A 105 4.53 20.12 2.88
C LEU A 105 3.32 20.37 3.80
N ALA A 106 3.14 19.54 4.83
CA ALA A 106 2.06 19.72 5.81
C ALA A 106 2.25 21.00 6.64
N THR A 107 3.46 21.26 7.14
CA THR A 107 3.74 22.49 7.92
C THR A 107 3.51 23.75 7.10
N ASN A 108 4.01 23.79 5.85
CA ASN A 108 3.82 24.93 4.95
C ASN A 108 2.33 25.22 4.67
N VAL A 109 1.53 24.18 4.42
CA VAL A 109 0.09 24.33 4.16
C VAL A 109 -0.63 24.84 5.40
N VAL A 110 -0.34 24.29 6.58
CA VAL A 110 -0.97 24.73 7.84
C VAL A 110 -0.56 26.17 8.17
N GLN A 111 0.72 26.51 8.05
CA GLN A 111 1.22 27.87 8.29
C GLN A 111 0.54 28.89 7.37
N THR A 112 0.44 28.58 6.07
CA THR A 112 -0.26 29.44 5.10
C THR A 112 -1.74 29.59 5.45
N ALA A 113 -2.40 28.50 5.88
CA ALA A 113 -3.80 28.55 6.28
C ALA A 113 -4.02 29.46 7.52
N TYR A 114 -3.15 29.38 8.52
CA TYR A 114 -3.22 30.26 9.70
C TYR A 114 -2.98 31.73 9.35
N GLN A 115 -2.00 32.01 8.48
CA GLN A 115 -1.74 33.36 7.98
C GLN A 115 -2.95 33.97 7.27
N VAL A 116 -3.67 33.18 6.46
CA VAL A 116 -4.88 33.63 5.75
C VAL A 116 -6.03 33.94 6.72
N ILE A 117 -6.14 33.20 7.83
CA ILE A 117 -7.19 33.42 8.85
C ILE A 117 -6.80 34.56 9.82
N GLY A 118 -5.55 35.00 9.82
CA GLY A 118 -5.04 36.07 10.69
C GLY A 118 -4.81 35.63 12.14
N ILE A 119 -4.69 34.32 12.39
CA ILE A 119 -4.37 33.78 13.72
C ILE A 119 -2.85 33.62 13.81
N GLN A 120 -2.25 34.03 14.92
CA GLN A 120 -0.82 33.83 15.16
C GLN A 120 -0.51 32.32 15.18
N PHE A 121 0.42 31.90 14.34
CA PHE A 121 0.85 30.51 14.26
C PHE A 121 1.78 30.21 15.43
N GLU A 122 1.28 29.47 16.41
CA GLU A 122 2.08 28.90 17.50
C GLU A 122 2.41 27.46 17.12
N GLU A 123 3.66 27.20 16.74
CA GLU A 123 4.08 25.90 16.17
C GLU A 123 3.84 24.73 17.15
N SER A 124 4.01 25.00 18.44
CA SER A 124 3.76 24.06 19.55
C SER A 124 2.29 23.98 19.96
N GLY A 125 1.41 24.78 19.33
CA GLY A 125 -0.01 24.79 19.60
C GLY A 125 -0.64 23.42 19.32
N PHE A 126 -1.49 22.96 20.24
CA PHE A 126 -2.16 21.67 20.14
C PHE A 126 -2.90 21.49 18.80
N LEU A 127 -3.66 22.51 18.39
CA LEU A 127 -4.44 22.48 17.14
C LEU A 127 -3.53 22.48 15.89
N ALA A 128 -2.45 23.27 15.90
CA ALA A 128 -1.48 23.29 14.82
C ALA A 128 -0.80 21.93 14.65
N THR A 129 -0.30 21.36 15.75
CA THR A 129 0.32 20.02 15.78
C THR A 129 -0.66 18.95 15.29
N LEU A 130 -1.92 18.99 15.73
CA LEU A 130 -2.95 18.04 15.31
C LEU A 130 -3.22 18.12 13.80
N LEU A 131 -3.38 19.33 13.26
CA LEU A 131 -3.61 19.55 11.82
C LEU A 131 -2.40 19.11 10.98
N ILE A 132 -1.18 19.45 11.42
CA ILE A 132 0.06 19.01 10.76
C ILE A 132 0.11 17.48 10.73
N THR A 133 -0.15 16.82 11.86
CA THR A 133 -0.13 15.34 11.96
C THR A 133 -1.16 14.70 11.02
N LEU A 134 -2.38 15.23 10.97
CA LEU A 134 -3.44 14.73 10.08
C LEU A 134 -3.07 14.92 8.60
N LEU A 135 -2.56 16.10 8.24
CA LEU A 135 -2.20 16.44 6.88
C LEU A 135 -0.96 15.66 6.42
N GLN A 136 0.01 15.45 7.31
CA GLN A 136 1.16 14.57 7.08
C GLN A 136 0.72 13.13 6.82
N GLY A 137 -0.17 12.58 7.66
CA GLY A 137 -0.74 11.24 7.47
C GLY A 137 -1.48 11.09 6.13
N PHE A 138 -2.26 12.12 5.76
CA PHE A 138 -2.94 12.18 4.46
C PHE A 138 -1.95 12.20 3.29
N ASN A 139 -0.98 13.11 3.30
CA ASN A 139 0.05 13.22 2.26
C ASN A 139 0.85 11.93 2.10
N LEU A 140 1.17 11.25 3.21
CA LEU A 140 1.84 9.94 3.19
C LEU A 140 1.00 8.86 2.49
N ASN A 141 -0.32 8.87 2.67
CA ASN A 141 -1.19 7.91 1.99
C ASN A 141 -1.36 8.24 0.51
N VAL A 142 -1.44 9.53 0.16
CA VAL A 142 -1.43 9.98 -1.24
C VAL A 142 -0.13 9.53 -1.93
N LEU A 143 1.03 9.71 -1.28
CA LEU A 143 2.32 9.26 -1.81
C LEU A 143 2.34 7.75 -2.06
N VAL A 144 1.82 6.94 -1.13
CA VAL A 144 1.70 5.48 -1.31
C VAL A 144 0.79 5.14 -2.48
N LEU A 145 -0.35 5.84 -2.63
CA LEU A 145 -1.24 5.64 -3.76
C LEU A 145 -0.58 5.99 -5.09
N VAL A 146 0.21 7.06 -5.13
CA VAL A 146 1.01 7.43 -6.32
C VAL A 146 2.03 6.33 -6.63
N VAL A 147 2.75 5.81 -5.63
CA VAL A 147 3.67 4.68 -5.81
C VAL A 147 2.94 3.44 -6.36
N ILE A 148 1.81 3.07 -5.77
CA ILE A 148 0.98 1.94 -6.24
C ILE A 148 0.51 2.16 -7.68
N PHE A 149 0.08 3.38 -8.01
CA PHE A 149 -0.34 3.75 -9.35
C PHE A 149 0.81 3.67 -10.36
N LEU A 150 1.99 4.17 -9.98
CA LEU A 150 3.21 4.10 -10.80
C LEU A 150 3.72 2.66 -10.97
N LEU A 151 3.49 1.77 -10.01
CA LEU A 151 3.76 0.34 -10.18
C LEU A 151 2.73 -0.34 -11.08
N TRP A 152 1.47 0.07 -10.95
CA TRP A 152 0.36 -0.50 -11.71
C TRP A 152 0.38 -0.09 -13.19
N LEU A 153 0.79 1.14 -13.51
CA LEU A 153 0.76 1.66 -14.88
C LEU A 153 1.69 0.87 -15.85
N PRO A 154 2.97 0.63 -15.56
CA PRO A 154 3.84 -0.22 -16.37
C PRO A 154 3.36 -1.67 -16.42
N GLN A 155 2.85 -2.20 -15.29
CA GLN A 155 2.26 -3.53 -15.28
C GLN A 155 1.10 -3.62 -16.28
N ARG A 156 0.26 -2.59 -16.34
CA ARG A 156 -0.86 -2.54 -17.28
C ARG A 156 -0.42 -2.31 -18.73
N LEU A 157 0.60 -1.50 -18.96
CA LEU A 157 1.06 -1.14 -20.30
C LEU A 157 1.93 -2.22 -20.95
N PHE A 158 2.80 -2.89 -20.18
CA PHE A 158 3.80 -3.82 -20.72
C PHE A 158 3.49 -5.30 -20.46
N LEU A 159 2.74 -5.64 -19.40
CA LEU A 159 2.34 -7.03 -19.18
C LEU A 159 0.97 -7.23 -19.83
N THR A 160 0.97 -7.68 -21.09
CA THR A 160 -0.21 -8.30 -21.69
C THR A 160 -0.56 -9.51 -20.85
N TRP A 161 -1.51 -9.34 -19.93
CA TRP A 161 -1.94 -10.41 -19.06
C TRP A 161 -2.66 -11.46 -19.91
N GLN A 162 -1.97 -12.56 -20.16
CA GLN A 162 -2.63 -13.76 -20.65
C GLN A 162 -3.31 -14.42 -19.45
N PRO A 163 -4.65 -14.57 -19.45
CA PRO A 163 -5.30 -15.45 -18.48
C PRO A 163 -4.61 -16.82 -18.53
N PRO A 164 -4.41 -17.49 -17.39
CA PRO A 164 -3.97 -18.89 -17.41
C PRO A 164 -4.91 -19.65 -18.35
N SER A 165 -4.36 -20.27 -19.39
CA SER A 165 -5.15 -21.13 -20.24
C SER A 165 -5.70 -22.25 -19.34
N GLN A 166 -7.01 -22.47 -19.39
CA GLN A 166 -7.64 -23.52 -18.59
C GLN A 166 -7.13 -24.91 -18.98
N SER A 167 -6.43 -24.99 -20.10
CA SER A 167 -5.82 -26.15 -20.69
C SER A 167 -4.58 -26.71 -19.98
N GLN A 168 -3.97 -26.13 -18.94
CA GLN A 168 -2.70 -26.70 -18.41
C GLN A 168 -2.88 -27.68 -17.23
N CYS A 169 -2.16 -28.81 -17.27
CA CYS A 169 -2.10 -29.79 -16.19
C CYS A 169 -1.41 -29.22 -14.94
N LYS A 170 -2.02 -29.37 -13.76
CA LYS A 170 -1.49 -28.81 -12.51
C LYS A 170 -0.17 -29.41 -12.03
N SER A 171 0.14 -30.65 -12.41
CA SER A 171 1.31 -31.36 -11.88
C SER A 171 2.57 -31.14 -12.70
N CYS A 172 2.45 -31.08 -14.04
CA CYS A 172 3.60 -30.96 -14.93
C CYS A 172 3.53 -29.78 -15.92
N GLY A 173 2.41 -29.04 -15.97
CA GLY A 173 2.24 -27.91 -16.88
C GLY A 173 1.92 -28.28 -18.33
N TYR A 174 1.74 -29.58 -18.65
CA TYR A 174 1.38 -30.04 -19.99
C TYR A 174 0.05 -29.43 -20.47
N GLU A 175 0.02 -28.95 -21.71
CA GLU A 175 -1.16 -28.33 -22.32
C GLU A 175 -2.16 -29.40 -22.79
N LEU A 176 -3.21 -29.60 -22.01
CA LEU A 176 -4.39 -30.40 -22.30
C LEU A 176 -5.16 -29.73 -23.44
N GLN A 177 -5.20 -30.40 -24.59
CA GLN A 177 -5.85 -29.91 -25.81
C GLN A 177 -7.37 -29.71 -25.69
N THR A 178 -7.98 -30.11 -24.57
CA THR A 178 -9.41 -29.99 -24.29
C THR A 178 -9.66 -29.44 -22.89
N ASP A 179 -10.33 -28.28 -22.81
CA ASP A 179 -10.75 -27.64 -21.54
C ASP A 179 -11.76 -28.49 -20.73
N HIS A 180 -12.28 -29.55 -21.33
CA HIS A 180 -13.23 -30.49 -20.75
C HIS A 180 -12.72 -31.92 -20.84
N LEU A 181 -11.71 -32.24 -20.02
CA LEU A 181 -11.38 -33.64 -19.74
C LEU A 181 -12.50 -34.26 -18.89
N PRO A 182 -13.08 -35.41 -19.30
CA PRO A 182 -14.02 -36.14 -18.46
C PRO A 182 -13.43 -36.42 -17.08
N PRO A 183 -14.24 -36.40 -16.00
CA PRO A 183 -13.75 -36.74 -14.66
C PRO A 183 -13.10 -38.13 -14.69
N GLY A 184 -11.80 -38.19 -14.35
CA GLY A 184 -11.00 -39.43 -14.35
C GLY A 184 -9.93 -39.55 -15.45
N HIS A 185 -9.81 -38.60 -16.38
CA HIS A 185 -8.68 -38.58 -17.31
C HIS A 185 -7.37 -38.18 -16.63
N ARG A 186 -6.34 -39.01 -16.80
CA ARG A 186 -4.97 -38.77 -16.32
C ARG A 186 -4.17 -38.02 -17.38
N CYS A 187 -3.31 -37.11 -16.94
CA CYS A 187 -2.38 -36.41 -17.83
C CYS A 187 -1.48 -37.45 -18.56
N PRO A 188 -1.31 -37.36 -19.89
CA PRO A 188 -0.51 -38.32 -20.65
C PRO A 188 0.98 -38.29 -20.30
N GLU A 189 1.50 -37.14 -19.87
CA GLU A 189 2.91 -36.97 -19.51
C GLU A 189 3.22 -37.44 -18.08
N CYS A 190 2.44 -36.98 -17.09
CA CYS A 190 2.76 -37.22 -15.68
C CYS A 190 1.83 -38.22 -14.98
N GLY A 191 0.79 -38.71 -15.66
CA GLY A 191 -0.20 -39.63 -15.07
C GLY A 191 -1.09 -39.02 -13.99
N SER A 192 -0.98 -37.70 -13.72
CA SER A 192 -1.76 -37.05 -12.67
C SER A 192 -3.25 -36.95 -13.05
N ASP A 193 -4.11 -37.24 -12.08
CA ASP A 193 -5.57 -37.11 -12.11
C ASP A 193 -6.06 -35.72 -11.68
N LYS A 194 -5.13 -34.83 -11.31
CA LYS A 194 -5.39 -33.41 -11.08
C LYS A 194 -5.71 -32.78 -12.43
N GLY A 195 -6.97 -32.83 -12.82
CA GLY A 195 -7.47 -32.36 -14.11
C GLY A 195 -7.11 -30.91 -14.44
N ALA A 196 -7.56 -30.47 -15.62
CA ALA A 196 -7.52 -29.06 -16.03
C ALA A 196 -8.08 -28.20 -14.90
N GLY A 197 -7.23 -27.37 -14.33
CA GLY A 197 -7.66 -26.47 -13.29
C GLY A 197 -6.61 -25.42 -13.09
N ARG A 198 -7.06 -24.21 -12.76
CA ARG A 198 -6.23 -23.04 -12.50
C ARG A 198 -4.93 -23.48 -11.83
N ALA A 199 -3.84 -23.49 -12.59
CA ALA A 199 -2.52 -23.67 -12.01
C ALA A 199 -2.38 -22.54 -11.00
N ASP A 200 -2.28 -22.89 -9.72
CA ASP A 200 -2.00 -21.96 -8.64
C ASP A 200 -0.49 -21.61 -8.72
N SER A 201 -0.03 -21.26 -9.92
CA SER A 201 1.33 -20.84 -10.16
C SER A 201 1.51 -19.52 -9.44
N SER A 202 2.46 -19.49 -8.51
CA SER A 202 2.83 -18.30 -7.79
C SER A 202 3.11 -17.19 -8.82
N PHE A 203 2.55 -15.99 -8.60
CA PHE A 203 2.73 -14.85 -9.50
C PHE A 203 4.21 -14.50 -9.75
N ILE A 204 5.08 -14.88 -8.81
CA ILE A 204 6.52 -14.69 -8.85
C ILE A 204 7.16 -15.49 -9.98
N ASP A 205 6.63 -16.66 -10.34
CA ASP A 205 7.17 -17.47 -11.46
C ASP A 205 6.86 -16.89 -12.84
N ARG A 206 5.86 -16.01 -12.97
CA ARG A 206 5.37 -15.53 -14.28
C ARG A 206 5.95 -14.19 -14.71
N ILE A 207 6.38 -13.35 -13.78
CA ILE A 207 7.15 -12.16 -14.14
C ILE A 207 8.60 -12.58 -14.07
N SER A 208 9.34 -12.53 -15.18
CA SER A 208 10.77 -12.78 -15.16
C SER A 208 11.36 -11.92 -14.03
N ALA A 209 11.85 -12.55 -12.97
CA ALA A 209 12.22 -11.85 -11.73
C ALA A 209 13.16 -10.66 -12.02
N GLY A 210 13.99 -10.78 -13.06
CA GLY A 210 14.83 -9.70 -13.57
C GLY A 210 14.06 -8.46 -14.07
N ARG A 211 12.97 -8.60 -14.84
CA ARG A 211 12.15 -7.45 -15.30
C ARG A 211 11.38 -6.81 -14.15
N PHE A 212 10.89 -7.61 -13.21
CA PHE A 212 10.24 -7.07 -12.00
C PHE A 212 11.25 -6.29 -11.16
N ALA A 213 12.40 -6.90 -10.86
CA ALA A 213 13.48 -6.27 -10.11
C ALA A 213 13.95 -4.99 -10.80
N PHE A 214 14.16 -5.02 -12.12
CA PHE A 214 14.55 -3.84 -12.88
C PHE A 214 13.53 -2.70 -12.78
N LEU A 215 12.23 -2.99 -12.94
CA LEU A 215 11.18 -1.98 -12.78
C LEU A 215 11.11 -1.42 -11.35
N MET A 216 11.23 -2.29 -10.34
CA MET A 216 11.28 -1.87 -8.94
C MET A 216 12.50 -0.99 -8.66
N THR A 217 13.68 -1.38 -9.14
CA THR A 217 14.93 -0.63 -8.99
C THR A 217 14.85 0.71 -9.73
N ALA A 218 14.37 0.72 -10.98
CA ALA A 218 14.19 1.95 -11.75
C ALA A 218 13.19 2.90 -11.08
N MET A 219 12.13 2.36 -10.46
CA MET A 219 11.16 3.17 -9.72
C MET A 219 11.75 3.73 -8.43
N VAL A 220 12.50 2.93 -7.67
CA VAL A 220 13.22 3.40 -6.46
C VAL A 220 14.22 4.50 -6.83
N ILE A 221 14.99 4.31 -7.91
CA ILE A 221 15.89 5.33 -8.45
C ILE A 221 15.10 6.58 -8.87
N GLY A 222 13.98 6.43 -9.57
CA GLY A 222 13.15 7.56 -10.00
C GLY A 222 12.61 8.37 -8.83
N VAL A 223 12.15 7.71 -7.76
CA VAL A 223 11.71 8.39 -6.53
C VAL A 223 12.88 9.09 -5.84
N ALA A 224 14.04 8.42 -5.73
CA ALA A 224 15.24 9.03 -5.14
C ALA A 224 15.71 10.26 -5.94
N VAL A 225 15.70 10.19 -7.27
CA VAL A 225 16.02 11.32 -8.15
C VAL A 225 15.03 12.46 -7.96
N LEU A 226 13.72 12.16 -7.94
CA LEU A 226 12.69 13.18 -7.71
C LEU A 226 12.92 13.90 -6.37
N GLN A 227 13.24 13.15 -5.31
CA GLN A 227 13.54 13.71 -3.99
C GLN A 227 14.82 14.54 -3.97
N LEU A 228 15.88 14.10 -4.66
CA LEU A 228 17.11 14.87 -4.78
C LEU A 228 16.87 16.17 -5.55
N THR A 229 16.07 16.14 -6.61
CA THR A 229 15.74 17.37 -7.33
C THR A 229 14.92 18.32 -6.47
N SER A 230 13.97 17.80 -5.70
CA SER A 230 13.08 18.63 -4.89
C SER A 230 13.78 19.24 -3.67
N SER A 231 14.74 18.55 -3.06
CA SER A 231 15.59 19.09 -1.99
C SER A 231 16.57 20.14 -2.50
N VAL A 232 17.13 19.96 -3.70
CA VAL A 232 17.93 20.98 -4.36
C VAL A 232 17.08 22.24 -4.59
N PHE A 233 15.87 22.11 -5.15
CA PHE A 233 14.99 23.26 -5.35
C PHE A 233 14.60 23.97 -4.05
N ALA A 234 14.36 23.22 -2.97
CA ALA A 234 14.05 23.80 -1.66
C ALA A 234 15.23 24.54 -1.02
N GLY A 235 16.48 24.13 -1.31
CA GLY A 235 17.68 24.82 -0.81
C GLY A 235 18.08 26.08 -1.61
N TYR A 236 17.44 26.33 -2.76
CA TYR A 236 17.67 27.53 -3.58
C TYR A 236 16.64 28.65 -3.35
N ILE A 237 15.62 28.41 -2.51
CA ILE A 237 14.61 29.39 -2.09
C ILE A 237 14.94 29.85 -0.67
#